data_AF-A0A9X9T7S8-F1
#
_entry.id   AF-A0A9X9T7S8-F1
#
_cell.length_a   1.000
_cell.length_b   1.000
_cell.length_c   1.000
_cell.angle_alpha   90.00
_cell.angle_beta   90.00
_cell.angle_gamma   90.00
#
_symmetry.space_group_name_H-M   'P 1'
#
loop_
_entity.id
_entity.type
_entity.pdbx_description
1 polymer ?
#
loop_
_entity_poly.entity_id
_entity_poly.type
_entity_poly.pdbx_seq_one_letter_code
_entity_poly.pdbx_strand_id
1 'polypeptide(L)'
;MDVIRRIADEDAILSIDFLAGFTIFILALIMVISLVPGVLAGIQSENIDYDAVAYRTSVILVEDPGAPDNPSWGLMSPYDMQHKDEIQRLGLAVSKETPNILSREKVDKFFNLDPDSDFVFYAEDYRDKVIFGDFTYLYNISLATGGDVYYAGGGDPVPTFQYGYMRRLVKVKEPSAADICFNNYSQYTGDLAASENSTSEEFVVHIPYGTLINRTVNPAYRIDPQSEQLSVTLENMWSHLNETDIEWMNFEDMGLYIGGSSDPIPGLYPWANSTYSLTLNGNPRRATGVSSAVDNSSVITLELYPPLPFSKDITTDLNVNFNFSYKFKDSNVTHQYLSGMHQYDYTANVTQPDLVDGVMEVAIW
;
A
#
# COMPACT_ATOMS: atom_id res chain seq x y z
N MET A 1 -72.48 -9.42 -77.84
CA MET A 1 -72.49 -10.27 -76.63
C MET A 1 -71.09 -10.75 -76.24
N ASP A 2 -70.12 -10.81 -77.16
CA ASP A 2 -68.74 -11.26 -76.86
C ASP A 2 -67.83 -10.24 -76.13
N VAL A 3 -68.07 -8.93 -76.27
CA VAL A 3 -67.19 -7.92 -75.65
C VAL A 3 -67.38 -7.85 -74.13
N ILE A 4 -68.60 -8.07 -73.63
CA ILE A 4 -68.90 -8.08 -72.18
C ILE A 4 -68.36 -9.34 -71.50
N ARG A 5 -68.29 -10.47 -72.23
CA ARG A 5 -67.75 -11.73 -71.71
C ARG A 5 -66.23 -11.69 -71.55
N ARG A 6 -65.53 -10.96 -72.43
CA ARG A 6 -64.06 -10.79 -72.40
C ARG A 6 -63.59 -9.87 -71.26
N ILE A 7 -64.34 -8.82 -70.94
CA ILE A 7 -64.03 -7.89 -69.85
C ILE A 7 -64.21 -8.56 -68.48
N ALA A 8 -65.25 -9.39 -68.32
CA ALA A 8 -65.49 -10.15 -67.09
C ALA A 8 -64.44 -11.25 -66.83
N ASP A 9 -63.88 -11.86 -67.88
CA ASP A 9 -62.78 -12.83 -67.76
C ASP A 9 -61.46 -12.16 -67.34
N GLU A 10 -61.14 -10.98 -67.88
CA GLU A 10 -59.91 -10.25 -67.52
C GLU A 10 -59.94 -9.73 -66.07
N ASP A 11 -61.07 -9.23 -65.58
CA ASP A 11 -61.21 -8.78 -64.18
C ASP A 11 -61.20 -9.96 -63.18
N ALA A 12 -61.73 -11.13 -63.58
CA ALA A 12 -61.68 -12.35 -62.78
C ALA A 12 -60.26 -12.94 -62.69
N ILE A 13 -59.49 -12.87 -63.78
CA ILE A 13 -58.08 -13.27 -63.81
C ILE A 13 -57.22 -12.31 -62.97
N LEU A 14 -57.48 -10.99 -63.07
CA LEU A 14 -56.75 -9.96 -62.32
C LEU A 14 -57.00 -10.05 -60.80
N SER A 15 -58.20 -10.45 -60.38
CA SER A 15 -58.52 -10.72 -58.97
C SER A 15 -57.94 -12.03 -58.45
N ILE A 16 -57.81 -13.07 -59.29
CA ILE A 16 -57.14 -14.33 -58.95
C ILE A 16 -55.63 -14.16 -58.79
N ASP A 17 -54.98 -13.41 -59.68
CA ASP A 17 -53.55 -13.15 -59.63
C ASP A 17 -53.18 -12.29 -58.41
N PHE A 18 -54.04 -11.33 -58.05
CA PHE A 18 -53.89 -10.55 -56.82
C PHE A 18 -54.04 -11.42 -55.56
N LEU A 19 -55.04 -12.31 -55.52
CA LEU A 19 -55.25 -13.22 -54.39
C LEU A 19 -54.08 -14.19 -54.23
N ALA A 20 -53.61 -14.79 -55.34
CA ALA A 20 -52.47 -15.69 -55.36
C ALA A 20 -51.19 -14.97 -54.91
N GLY A 21 -50.92 -13.78 -55.45
CA GLY A 21 -49.79 -12.94 -55.06
C GLY A 21 -49.83 -12.52 -53.60
N PHE A 22 -51.00 -12.13 -53.09
CA PHE A 22 -51.19 -11.77 -51.68
C PHE A 22 -50.98 -12.98 -50.75
N THR A 23 -51.44 -14.16 -51.16
CA THR A 23 -51.25 -15.39 -50.38
C THR A 23 -49.78 -15.79 -50.32
N ILE A 24 -49.06 -15.72 -51.44
CA ILE A 24 -47.60 -15.95 -51.49
C ILE A 24 -46.87 -14.94 -50.61
N PHE A 25 -47.27 -13.66 -50.66
CA PHE A 25 -46.69 -12.62 -49.82
C PHE A 25 -46.91 -12.88 -48.32
N ILE A 26 -48.12 -13.24 -47.90
CA ILE A 26 -48.42 -13.55 -46.50
C ILE A 26 -47.66 -14.80 -46.04
N LEU A 27 -47.57 -15.85 -46.85
CA LEU A 27 -46.79 -17.05 -46.51
C LEU A 27 -45.30 -16.74 -46.38
N ALA A 28 -44.74 -15.93 -47.28
CA ALA A 28 -43.36 -15.48 -47.19
C ALA A 28 -43.13 -14.60 -45.95
N LEU A 29 -44.06 -13.70 -45.62
CA LEU A 29 -43.98 -12.85 -44.44
C LEU A 29 -44.02 -13.68 -43.14
N ILE A 30 -44.91 -14.68 -43.05
CA ILE A 30 -44.97 -15.60 -41.91
C ILE A 30 -43.66 -16.38 -41.79
N MET A 31 -43.09 -16.85 -42.90
CA MET A 31 -41.79 -17.52 -42.91
C MET A 31 -40.69 -16.61 -42.38
N VAL A 32 -40.60 -15.37 -42.85
CA VAL A 32 -39.61 -14.40 -42.36
C VAL A 32 -39.79 -14.11 -40.86
N ILE A 33 -41.02 -13.84 -40.40
CA ILE A 33 -41.31 -13.59 -38.98
C ILE A 33 -40.96 -14.81 -38.12
N SER A 34 -41.17 -16.03 -38.62
CA SER A 34 -40.81 -17.26 -37.90
C SER A 34 -39.30 -17.50 -37.80
N LEU A 35 -38.51 -16.90 -38.69
CA LEU A 35 -37.04 -16.99 -38.69
C LEU A 35 -36.39 -15.89 -37.82
N VAL A 36 -37.08 -14.79 -37.54
CA VAL A 36 -36.56 -13.70 -36.67
C VAL A 36 -36.14 -14.22 -35.28
N PRO A 37 -36.94 -15.04 -34.57
CA PRO A 37 -36.51 -15.63 -33.29
C PRO A 37 -35.26 -16.50 -33.42
N GLY A 38 -35.06 -17.20 -34.53
CA GLY A 38 -33.89 -18.05 -34.77
C GLY A 38 -32.60 -17.26 -34.96
N VAL A 39 -32.68 -16.06 -35.55
CA VAL A 39 -31.55 -15.12 -35.65
C VAL A 39 -31.23 -14.50 -34.29
N LEU A 40 -32.24 -14.24 -33.46
CA LEU A 40 -32.07 -13.68 -32.11
C LEU A 40 -31.64 -14.72 -31.06
N ALA A 41 -31.91 -16.01 -31.28
CA ALA A 41 -31.52 -17.09 -30.37
C ALA A 41 -29.99 -17.24 -30.25
N GLY A 42 -29.23 -16.86 -31.28
CA GLY A 42 -27.77 -16.79 -31.23
C GLY A 42 -27.20 -15.54 -30.54
N ILE A 43 -28.07 -14.60 -30.13
CA ILE A 43 -27.70 -13.41 -29.34
C ILE A 43 -28.02 -13.62 -27.86
N GLN A 44 -28.37 -14.85 -27.45
CA GLN A 44 -28.23 -15.21 -26.05
C GLN A 44 -26.76 -15.08 -25.69
N SER A 45 -26.47 -13.97 -25.00
CA SER A 45 -25.35 -13.70 -24.10
C SER A 45 -24.37 -14.84 -24.06
N GLU A 46 -23.12 -14.61 -24.46
CA GLU A 46 -22.02 -15.32 -23.82
C GLU A 46 -22.35 -15.37 -22.32
N ASN A 47 -22.49 -16.56 -21.74
CA ASN A 47 -22.64 -16.67 -20.30
C ASN A 47 -21.34 -16.12 -19.74
N ILE A 48 -21.39 -14.87 -19.25
CA ILE A 48 -20.24 -14.22 -18.68
C ILE A 48 -19.82 -15.07 -17.49
N ASP A 49 -18.65 -15.68 -17.58
CA ASP A 49 -18.12 -16.53 -16.53
C ASP A 49 -17.55 -15.65 -15.42
N TYR A 50 -18.45 -15.20 -14.55
CA TYR A 50 -18.09 -14.36 -13.41
C TYR A 50 -17.08 -15.05 -12.49
N ASP A 51 -17.12 -16.38 -12.37
CA ASP A 51 -16.17 -17.14 -11.55
C ASP A 51 -14.76 -17.05 -12.15
N ALA A 52 -14.63 -17.13 -13.47
CA ALA A 52 -13.34 -16.95 -14.14
C ALA A 52 -12.78 -15.53 -13.95
N VAL A 53 -13.64 -14.50 -13.98
CA VAL A 53 -13.23 -13.12 -13.72
C VAL A 53 -12.78 -12.96 -12.26
N ALA A 54 -13.60 -13.40 -11.29
CA ALA A 54 -13.24 -13.37 -9.87
C ALA A 54 -11.94 -14.13 -9.58
N TYR A 55 -11.73 -15.29 -10.24
CA TYR A 55 -10.49 -16.05 -10.18
C TYR A 55 -9.30 -15.22 -10.64
N ARG A 56 -9.33 -14.67 -11.86
CA ARG A 56 -8.21 -13.88 -12.38
C ARG A 56 -7.94 -12.64 -11.54
N THR A 57 -8.98 -11.93 -11.12
CA THR A 57 -8.85 -10.76 -10.22
C THR A 57 -8.18 -11.17 -8.91
N SER A 58 -8.60 -12.28 -8.31
CA SER A 58 -7.97 -12.79 -7.08
C SER A 58 -6.51 -13.20 -7.28
N VAL A 59 -6.13 -13.77 -8.44
CA VAL A 59 -4.73 -14.08 -8.80
C VAL A 59 -3.90 -12.80 -8.89
N ILE A 60 -4.40 -11.78 -9.61
CA ILE A 60 -3.68 -10.51 -9.77
C ILE A 60 -3.43 -9.88 -8.40
N LEU A 61 -4.44 -9.84 -7.53
CA LEU A 61 -4.29 -9.21 -6.22
C LEU A 61 -3.27 -9.93 -5.33
N VAL A 62 -3.25 -11.26 -5.31
CA VAL A 62 -2.46 -11.99 -4.29
C VAL A 62 -1.16 -12.61 -4.81
N GLU A 63 -1.00 -12.79 -6.12
CA GLU A 63 0.19 -13.43 -6.71
C GLU A 63 1.04 -12.47 -7.55
N ASP A 64 0.45 -11.39 -8.08
CA ASP A 64 1.19 -10.37 -8.85
C ASP A 64 1.71 -9.28 -7.90
N PRO A 65 2.98 -8.84 -8.01
CA PRO A 65 3.45 -7.63 -7.34
C PRO A 65 2.95 -6.32 -7.98
N GLY A 66 2.28 -6.41 -9.13
CA GLY A 66 1.75 -5.29 -9.89
C GLY A 66 2.73 -4.74 -10.92
N ALA A 67 2.29 -3.68 -11.61
CA ALA A 67 3.07 -3.00 -12.63
C ALA A 67 2.70 -1.50 -12.67
N PRO A 68 3.70 -0.59 -12.71
CA PRO A 68 5.14 -0.86 -12.85
C PRO A 68 5.80 -1.40 -11.56
N ASP A 69 6.97 -2.00 -11.74
CA ASP A 69 7.81 -2.57 -10.66
C ASP A 69 9.01 -1.65 -10.32
N ASN A 70 9.36 -0.72 -11.20
CA ASN A 70 10.45 0.24 -10.97
C ASN A 70 10.13 1.65 -11.53
N PRO A 71 9.82 2.62 -10.66
CA PRO A 71 9.44 2.41 -9.26
C PRO A 71 8.18 1.54 -9.16
N SER A 72 8.05 0.75 -8.09
CA SER A 72 6.84 -0.02 -7.82
C SER A 72 5.65 0.93 -7.73
N TRP A 73 4.49 0.53 -8.27
CA TRP A 73 3.26 1.35 -8.21
C TRP A 73 2.88 1.71 -6.76
N GLY A 74 3.22 0.86 -5.79
CA GLY A 74 3.03 1.12 -4.36
C GLY A 74 3.85 2.30 -3.83
N LEU A 75 4.81 2.83 -4.61
CA LEU A 75 5.67 3.97 -4.25
C LEU A 75 5.31 5.26 -4.96
N MET A 76 4.29 5.23 -5.83
CA MET A 76 3.82 6.45 -6.48
C MET A 76 3.27 7.41 -5.42
N SER A 77 3.75 8.65 -5.48
CA SER A 77 3.38 9.74 -4.60
C SER A 77 2.11 10.44 -5.11
N PRO A 78 1.40 11.22 -4.28
CA PRO A 78 0.34 12.08 -4.80
C PRO A 78 0.81 13.12 -5.83
N TYR A 79 2.10 13.50 -5.82
CA TYR A 79 2.67 14.32 -6.89
C TYR A 79 2.79 13.56 -8.23
N ASP A 80 2.64 12.23 -8.20
CA ASP A 80 2.63 11.33 -9.35
C ASP A 80 1.20 11.00 -9.83
N MET A 81 0.17 11.75 -9.45
CA MET A 81 -1.20 11.54 -9.98
C MET A 81 -1.25 11.50 -11.52
N GLN A 82 -0.36 12.23 -12.20
CA GLN A 82 -0.22 12.22 -13.66
C GLN A 82 0.27 10.87 -14.20
N HIS A 83 0.94 10.06 -13.38
CA HIS A 83 1.45 8.73 -13.70
C HIS A 83 0.52 7.61 -13.21
N LYS A 84 -0.64 7.93 -12.61
CA LYS A 84 -1.64 6.93 -12.21
C LYS A 84 -2.16 6.13 -13.41
N ASP A 85 -2.21 6.75 -14.58
CA ASP A 85 -2.54 6.11 -15.86
C ASP A 85 -1.46 5.12 -16.33
N GLU A 86 -0.22 5.26 -15.86
CA GLU A 86 0.88 4.35 -16.17
C GLU A 86 0.82 3.06 -15.35
N ILE A 87 0.01 3.03 -14.29
CA ILE A 87 -0.26 1.81 -13.54
C ILE A 87 -1.08 0.87 -14.41
N GLN A 88 -0.48 -0.27 -14.71
CA GLN A 88 -1.09 -1.31 -15.51
C GLN A 88 -1.81 -2.34 -14.66
N ARG A 89 -1.25 -2.70 -13.49
CA ARG A 89 -1.81 -3.75 -12.60
C ARG A 89 -1.58 -3.42 -11.14
N LEU A 90 -2.64 -3.50 -10.34
CA LEU A 90 -2.60 -3.30 -8.88
C LEU A 90 -2.41 -4.64 -8.14
N GLY A 91 -1.32 -5.33 -8.42
CA GLY A 91 -0.97 -6.53 -7.67
C GLY A 91 -0.42 -6.18 -6.29
N LEU A 92 -0.88 -6.86 -5.24
CA LEU A 92 -0.54 -6.53 -3.85
C LEU A 92 0.61 -7.37 -3.30
N ALA A 93 1.05 -8.41 -4.02
CA ALA A 93 2.11 -9.28 -3.54
C ALA A 93 3.43 -8.50 -3.34
N VAL A 94 4.23 -8.91 -2.35
CA VAL A 94 5.57 -8.34 -2.12
C VAL A 94 6.46 -8.61 -3.33
N SER A 95 6.43 -9.85 -3.86
CA SER A 95 7.24 -10.28 -5.00
C SER A 95 6.57 -11.46 -5.71
N LYS A 96 7.05 -11.79 -6.91
CA LYS A 96 6.57 -12.96 -7.68
C LYS A 96 6.95 -14.28 -6.98
N GLU A 97 8.00 -14.26 -6.18
CA GLU A 97 8.52 -15.41 -5.45
C GLU A 97 7.74 -15.70 -4.15
N THR A 98 6.88 -14.77 -3.73
CA THR A 98 6.12 -14.84 -2.47
C THR A 98 4.61 -14.65 -2.72
N PRO A 99 3.96 -15.55 -3.47
CA PRO A 99 2.52 -15.49 -3.68
C PRO A 99 1.78 -15.60 -2.35
N ASN A 100 0.64 -14.91 -2.24
CA ASN A 100 -0.18 -14.75 -1.04
C ASN A 100 0.47 -13.98 0.12
N ILE A 101 1.65 -13.38 -0.07
CA ILE A 101 2.25 -12.46 0.89
C ILE A 101 2.14 -11.05 0.34
N LEU A 102 1.28 -10.24 0.96
CA LEU A 102 0.92 -8.90 0.52
C LEU A 102 1.79 -7.85 1.23
N SER A 103 2.14 -6.78 0.51
CA SER A 103 2.82 -5.62 1.09
C SER A 103 1.81 -4.73 1.82
N ARG A 104 2.10 -4.35 3.07
CA ARG A 104 1.29 -3.39 3.85
C ARG A 104 1.09 -2.08 3.09
N GLU A 105 2.15 -1.48 2.56
CA GLU A 105 2.07 -0.22 1.78
C GLU A 105 1.12 -0.32 0.58
N LYS A 106 1.16 -1.44 -0.16
CA LYS A 106 0.26 -1.66 -1.30
C LYS A 106 -1.17 -1.86 -0.83
N VAL A 107 -1.39 -2.56 0.28
CA VAL A 107 -2.71 -2.74 0.89
C VAL A 107 -3.29 -1.39 1.30
N ASP A 108 -2.52 -0.57 2.01
CA ASP A 108 -2.99 0.71 2.51
C ASP A 108 -3.35 1.66 1.37
N LYS A 109 -2.54 1.71 0.30
CA LYS A 109 -2.87 2.46 -0.92
C LYS A 109 -4.06 1.88 -1.68
N PHE A 110 -4.10 0.56 -1.86
CA PHE A 110 -5.19 -0.09 -2.60
C PHE A 110 -6.54 0.13 -1.94
N PHE A 111 -6.62 0.13 -0.62
CA PHE A 111 -7.87 0.33 0.11
C PHE A 111 -8.11 1.79 0.54
N ASN A 112 -7.28 2.73 0.08
CA ASN A 112 -7.33 4.15 0.45
C ASN A 112 -7.39 4.36 1.98
N LEU A 113 -6.55 3.64 2.72
CA LEU A 113 -6.56 3.65 4.19
C LEU A 113 -5.90 4.89 4.80
N ASP A 114 -5.05 5.58 4.03
CA ASP A 114 -4.49 6.86 4.42
C ASP A 114 -5.47 8.00 4.05
N PRO A 115 -6.12 8.64 5.04
CA PRO A 115 -7.09 9.71 4.79
C PRO A 115 -6.44 11.01 4.29
N ASP A 116 -5.15 11.20 4.53
CA ASP A 116 -4.40 12.41 4.16
C ASP A 116 -3.67 12.24 2.81
N SER A 117 -3.76 11.04 2.20
CA SER A 117 -3.22 10.76 0.87
C SER A 117 -4.09 11.39 -0.23
N ASP A 118 -3.49 12.29 -0.99
CA ASP A 118 -4.05 12.81 -2.25
C ASP A 118 -4.05 11.73 -3.37
N PHE A 119 -3.37 10.59 -3.17
CA PHE A 119 -3.35 9.45 -4.10
C PHE A 119 -4.46 8.45 -3.76
N VAL A 120 -5.61 8.56 -4.45
CA VAL A 120 -6.83 7.79 -4.18
C VAL A 120 -7.27 7.00 -5.41
N PHE A 121 -7.63 5.73 -5.24
CA PHE A 121 -8.26 4.89 -6.28
C PHE A 121 -9.80 4.96 -6.24
N TYR A 122 -10.40 5.11 -7.41
CA TYR A 122 -11.84 5.15 -7.66
C TYR A 122 -12.29 3.91 -8.44
N ALA A 123 -13.61 3.74 -8.61
CA ALA A 123 -14.20 2.56 -9.23
C ALA A 123 -13.63 2.22 -10.62
N GLU A 124 -13.40 3.23 -11.44
CA GLU A 124 -12.80 3.10 -12.78
C GLU A 124 -11.40 2.46 -12.70
N ASP A 125 -10.59 2.84 -11.72
CA ASP A 125 -9.22 2.32 -11.57
C ASP A 125 -9.21 0.82 -11.28
N TYR A 126 -10.10 0.33 -10.41
CA TYR A 126 -10.16 -1.11 -10.10
C TYR A 126 -10.65 -1.93 -11.29
N ARG A 127 -11.62 -1.39 -12.06
CA ARG A 127 -12.13 -2.02 -13.28
C ARG A 127 -11.02 -2.16 -14.32
N ASP A 128 -10.26 -1.10 -14.53
CA ASP A 128 -9.23 -1.04 -15.56
C ASP A 128 -7.93 -1.77 -15.18
N LYS A 129 -7.57 -1.79 -13.90
CA LYS A 129 -6.25 -2.24 -13.44
C LYS A 129 -6.24 -3.57 -12.69
N VAL A 130 -7.40 -4.16 -12.40
CA VAL A 130 -7.50 -5.44 -11.63
C VAL A 130 -8.51 -6.41 -12.20
N ILE A 131 -9.71 -5.95 -12.55
CA ILE A 131 -10.79 -6.84 -12.96
C ILE A 131 -10.55 -7.34 -14.38
N PHE A 132 -10.14 -6.44 -15.27
CA PHE A 132 -9.90 -6.64 -16.70
C PHE A 132 -11.11 -7.27 -17.41
N GLY A 133 -11.79 -6.54 -18.27
CA GLY A 133 -12.86 -7.15 -19.05
C GLY A 133 -13.47 -6.25 -20.09
N ASP A 134 -14.13 -6.88 -21.05
CA ASP A 134 -14.81 -6.18 -22.15
C ASP A 134 -16.15 -5.55 -21.71
N PHE A 135 -16.61 -5.87 -20.49
CA PHE A 135 -17.83 -5.36 -19.88
C PHE A 135 -17.50 -4.65 -18.56
N THR A 136 -18.31 -3.65 -18.21
CA THR A 136 -18.24 -2.98 -16.91
C THR A 136 -18.85 -3.87 -15.83
N TYR A 137 -18.00 -4.53 -15.06
CA TYR A 137 -18.42 -5.33 -13.92
C TYR A 137 -18.73 -4.50 -12.68
N LEU A 138 -19.70 -4.96 -11.92
CA LEU A 138 -19.87 -4.60 -10.52
C LEU A 138 -19.02 -5.54 -9.67
N TYR A 139 -18.52 -5.04 -8.54
CA TYR A 139 -17.57 -5.81 -7.74
C TYR A 139 -17.67 -5.52 -6.25
N ASN A 140 -17.24 -6.48 -5.46
CA ASN A 140 -16.88 -6.29 -4.07
C ASN A 140 -15.51 -6.95 -3.83
N ILE A 141 -14.52 -6.15 -3.46
CA ILE A 141 -13.18 -6.65 -3.11
C ILE A 141 -12.94 -6.25 -1.66
N SER A 142 -12.61 -7.23 -0.82
CA SER A 142 -12.35 -6.99 0.59
C SER A 142 -11.13 -7.77 1.10
N LEU A 143 -10.48 -7.20 2.12
CA LEU A 143 -9.41 -7.85 2.86
C LEU A 143 -9.74 -7.81 4.35
N ALA A 144 -9.91 -8.98 4.96
CA ALA A 144 -9.99 -9.11 6.40
C ALA A 144 -8.59 -9.44 6.95
N THR A 145 -8.05 -8.63 7.86
CA THR A 145 -6.73 -8.82 8.48
C THR A 145 -6.65 -8.05 9.79
N GLY A 146 -5.86 -8.53 10.77
CA GLY A 146 -5.65 -7.81 12.04
C GLY A 146 -6.90 -7.56 12.91
N GLY A 147 -8.04 -8.17 12.57
CA GLY A 147 -9.34 -7.90 13.22
C GLY A 147 -10.22 -6.89 12.47
N ASP A 148 -9.70 -6.24 11.44
CA ASP A 148 -10.41 -5.28 10.59
C ASP A 148 -10.79 -5.89 9.24
N VAL A 149 -11.72 -5.23 8.55
CA VAL A 149 -12.12 -5.56 7.17
C VAL A 149 -12.09 -4.31 6.32
N TYR A 150 -11.27 -4.32 5.28
CA TYR A 150 -11.12 -3.23 4.32
C TYR A 150 -11.90 -3.55 3.04
N TYR A 151 -12.45 -2.51 2.40
CA TYR A 151 -13.22 -2.63 1.16
C TYR A 151 -12.68 -1.70 0.10
N ALA A 152 -12.52 -2.20 -1.13
CA ALA A 152 -12.05 -1.41 -2.24
C ALA A 152 -13.03 -0.26 -2.54
N GLY A 153 -12.49 0.92 -2.84
CA GLY A 153 -13.28 2.11 -3.12
C GLY A 153 -14.23 1.90 -4.31
N GLY A 154 -15.47 2.38 -4.21
CA GLY A 154 -16.45 2.30 -5.29
C GLY A 154 -17.00 0.90 -5.58
N GLY A 155 -16.73 -0.08 -4.71
CA GLY A 155 -17.38 -1.39 -4.76
C GLY A 155 -18.84 -1.34 -4.31
N ASP A 156 -19.59 -2.37 -4.71
CA ASP A 156 -21.02 -2.53 -4.45
C ASP A 156 -21.29 -3.63 -3.42
N PRO A 157 -22.45 -3.63 -2.75
CA PRO A 157 -22.88 -4.74 -1.91
C PRO A 157 -23.02 -6.03 -2.75
N VAL A 158 -22.53 -7.15 -2.21
CA VAL A 158 -22.65 -8.45 -2.87
C VAL A 158 -24.13 -8.79 -3.10
N PRO A 159 -24.55 -9.12 -4.34
CA PRO A 159 -25.94 -9.38 -4.65
C PRO A 159 -26.42 -10.74 -4.11
N THR A 160 -27.73 -10.92 -4.08
CA THR A 160 -28.35 -12.21 -3.72
C THR A 160 -28.60 -13.14 -4.92
N PHE A 161 -28.34 -12.65 -6.14
CA PHE A 161 -28.44 -13.42 -7.38
C PHE A 161 -27.06 -13.99 -7.79
N GLN A 162 -26.90 -14.44 -9.03
CA GLN A 162 -25.65 -15.01 -9.54
C GLN A 162 -24.50 -13.98 -9.55
N TYR A 163 -23.37 -14.33 -8.93
CA TYR A 163 -22.09 -13.63 -8.99
C TYR A 163 -20.96 -14.64 -8.95
N GLY A 164 -19.79 -14.25 -9.43
CA GLY A 164 -18.57 -15.03 -9.31
C GLY A 164 -17.85 -14.71 -8.01
N TYR A 165 -17.27 -15.71 -7.35
CA TYR A 165 -16.69 -15.53 -6.03
C TYR A 165 -15.39 -16.29 -5.82
N MET A 166 -14.41 -15.61 -5.23
CA MET A 166 -13.16 -16.19 -4.83
C MET A 166 -12.73 -15.72 -3.45
N ARG A 167 -12.22 -16.67 -2.66
CA ARG A 167 -11.67 -16.43 -1.33
C ARG A 167 -10.28 -17.03 -1.25
N ARG A 168 -9.32 -16.25 -0.74
CA ARG A 168 -7.92 -16.66 -0.61
C ARG A 168 -7.38 -16.32 0.77
N LEU A 169 -6.64 -17.27 1.35
CA LEU A 169 -5.85 -17.02 2.55
C LEU A 169 -4.56 -16.32 2.16
N VAL A 170 -4.26 -15.22 2.84
CA VAL A 170 -3.09 -14.38 2.58
C VAL A 170 -2.38 -14.06 3.87
N LYS A 171 -1.15 -13.58 3.75
CA LYS A 171 -0.38 -12.96 4.82
C LYS A 171 -0.13 -11.50 4.45
N VAL A 172 -0.35 -10.57 5.36
CA VAL A 172 0.09 -9.17 5.19
C VAL A 172 1.42 -9.04 5.91
N LYS A 173 2.42 -8.56 5.17
CA LYS A 173 3.75 -8.28 5.71
C LYS A 173 3.74 -6.91 6.38
N GLU A 174 3.92 -6.90 7.69
CA GLU A 174 3.97 -5.68 8.48
C GLU A 174 5.32 -4.97 8.39
N PRO A 175 5.37 -3.65 8.66
CA PRO A 175 6.61 -2.90 8.79
C PRO A 175 7.55 -3.52 9.83
N SER A 176 8.84 -3.33 9.62
CA SER A 176 9.85 -3.65 10.66
C SER A 176 9.94 -2.52 11.69
N ALA A 177 10.36 -2.86 12.91
CA ALA A 177 10.51 -1.90 14.00
C ALA A 177 11.79 -2.15 14.81
N ALA A 178 12.45 -1.07 15.24
CA ALA A 178 13.52 -1.09 16.23
C ALA A 178 13.01 -0.48 17.54
N ASP A 179 12.70 -1.35 18.50
CA ASP A 179 12.26 -0.96 19.85
C ASP A 179 13.45 -0.91 20.80
N ILE A 180 14.03 0.29 20.95
CA ILE A 180 15.27 0.52 21.70
C ILE A 180 14.92 0.92 23.13
N CYS A 181 14.84 -0.09 24.00
CA CYS A 181 14.61 0.08 25.44
C CYS A 181 15.93 0.12 26.22
N PHE A 182 16.33 1.29 26.69
CA PHE A 182 17.68 1.51 27.24
C PHE A 182 17.95 0.84 28.61
N ASN A 183 16.95 0.23 29.25
CA ASN A 183 17.13 -0.55 30.49
C ASN A 183 18.20 -1.66 30.40
N ASN A 184 18.42 -2.21 29.19
CA ASN A 184 19.24 -3.40 28.97
C ASN A 184 20.54 -3.14 28.17
N TYR A 185 20.85 -1.88 27.84
CA TYR A 185 21.89 -1.56 26.86
C TYR A 185 23.06 -0.76 27.42
N SER A 186 23.91 -1.35 28.27
CA SER A 186 25.14 -0.70 28.79
C SER A 186 26.15 -0.24 27.73
N GLN A 187 25.89 -0.53 26.45
CA GLN A 187 26.75 -0.18 25.31
C GLN A 187 26.44 1.19 24.71
N TYR A 188 25.35 1.84 25.13
CA TYR A 188 24.93 3.16 24.63
C TYR A 188 25.18 4.28 25.65
N THR A 189 26.23 4.13 26.46
CA THR A 189 26.61 5.08 27.50
C THR A 189 27.90 5.80 27.12
N GLY A 190 27.88 7.12 27.16
CA GLY A 190 29.07 7.96 27.21
C GLY A 190 29.34 8.44 28.64
N ASP A 191 30.61 8.67 28.96
CA ASP A 191 31.06 9.15 30.26
C ASP A 191 31.59 10.58 30.15
N LEU A 192 31.07 11.48 30.98
CA LEU A 192 31.51 12.86 31.10
C LEU A 192 32.24 13.05 32.43
N ALA A 193 33.34 13.80 32.43
CA ALA A 193 34.13 14.01 33.64
C ALA A 193 33.30 14.75 34.72
N ALA A 194 33.51 14.40 35.99
CA ALA A 194 32.82 15.03 37.13
C ALA A 194 33.00 16.56 37.26
N SER A 195 33.96 17.12 36.52
CA SER A 195 34.19 18.57 36.46
C SER A 195 33.32 19.30 35.43
N GLU A 196 32.55 18.57 34.62
CA GLU A 196 31.76 19.09 33.51
C GLU A 196 30.28 18.83 33.74
N ASN A 197 29.50 19.89 33.94
CA ASN A 197 28.13 19.73 34.43
C ASN A 197 27.08 19.80 33.30
N SER A 198 27.49 19.70 32.04
CA SER A 198 26.61 19.73 30.87
C SER A 198 27.31 19.22 29.62
N THR A 199 26.58 18.49 28.78
CA THR A 199 27.03 18.06 27.44
C THR A 199 25.85 18.01 26.46
N SER A 200 26.17 17.96 25.17
CA SER A 200 25.23 17.73 24.07
C SER A 200 25.80 16.66 23.16
N GLU A 201 25.06 15.57 23.00
CA GLU A 201 25.58 14.32 22.42
C GLU A 201 24.53 13.63 21.56
N GLU A 202 25.02 12.85 20.60
CA GLU A 202 24.18 12.16 19.61
C GLU A 202 24.07 10.67 19.93
N PHE A 203 22.85 10.16 19.79
CA PHE A 203 22.56 8.74 19.66
C PHE A 203 22.16 8.46 18.22
N VAL A 204 22.82 7.49 17.57
CA VAL A 204 22.64 7.23 16.14
C VAL A 204 21.92 5.90 15.92
N VAL A 205 20.91 5.90 15.07
CA VAL A 205 20.36 4.67 14.47
C VAL A 205 20.87 4.57 13.04
N HIS A 206 21.70 3.57 12.78
CA HIS A 206 22.30 3.30 11.48
C HIS A 206 21.47 2.28 10.71
N ILE A 207 21.03 2.66 9.51
CA ILE A 207 20.19 1.88 8.61
C ILE A 207 21.03 1.45 7.39
N PRO A 208 21.63 0.24 7.43
CA PRO A 208 22.51 -0.24 6.38
C PRO A 208 21.74 -0.81 5.18
N TYR A 209 21.53 -0.02 4.12
CA TYR A 209 20.67 -0.44 3.01
C TYR A 209 21.14 -1.73 2.34
N GLY A 210 22.45 -1.86 2.09
CA GLY A 210 23.02 -3.07 1.48
C GLY A 210 22.77 -4.35 2.27
N THR A 211 22.72 -4.25 3.61
CA THR A 211 22.38 -5.37 4.48
C THR A 211 20.89 -5.67 4.41
N LEU A 212 20.04 -4.65 4.47
CA LEU A 212 18.57 -4.80 4.49
C LEU A 212 18.04 -5.39 3.18
N ILE A 213 18.45 -4.89 2.02
CA ILE A 213 17.96 -5.37 0.72
C ILE A 213 18.69 -6.62 0.21
N ASN A 214 19.47 -7.29 1.06
CA ASN A 214 20.21 -8.49 0.71
C ASN A 214 19.28 -9.58 0.18
N ARG A 215 19.49 -9.98 -1.08
CA ARG A 215 18.65 -10.97 -1.79
C ARG A 215 18.77 -12.41 -1.28
N THR A 216 19.69 -12.68 -0.35
CA THR A 216 19.74 -13.97 0.35
C THR A 216 18.62 -14.10 1.39
N VAL A 217 18.08 -12.98 1.88
CA VAL A 217 16.91 -12.96 2.75
C VAL A 217 15.64 -13.14 1.90
N ASN A 218 14.75 -14.01 2.34
CA ASN A 218 13.49 -14.27 1.64
C ASN A 218 12.67 -12.96 1.54
N PRO A 219 12.11 -12.58 0.36
CA PRO A 219 11.33 -11.36 0.20
C PRO A 219 10.20 -11.18 1.22
N ALA A 220 9.64 -12.29 1.72
CA ALA A 220 8.60 -12.29 2.76
C ALA A 220 9.02 -11.59 4.05
N TYR A 221 10.31 -11.64 4.40
CA TYR A 221 10.86 -11.08 5.64
C TYR A 221 11.93 -10.00 5.37
N ARG A 222 12.29 -9.81 4.10
CA ARG A 222 13.35 -8.87 3.71
C ARG A 222 12.86 -7.43 3.86
N ILE A 223 13.43 -6.69 4.80
CA ILE A 223 13.19 -5.26 5.00
C ILE A 223 13.66 -4.50 3.75
N ASP A 224 12.77 -3.74 3.14
CA ASP A 224 13.08 -2.91 1.98
C ASP A 224 12.83 -1.41 2.24
N PRO A 225 13.87 -0.64 2.60
CA PRO A 225 13.80 0.82 2.78
C PRO A 225 13.29 1.61 1.57
N GLN A 226 13.28 1.00 0.37
CA GLN A 226 12.70 1.65 -0.81
C GLN A 226 11.18 1.59 -0.81
N SER A 227 10.61 0.56 -0.19
CA SER A 227 9.21 0.21 -0.38
C SER A 227 8.41 -0.13 0.86
N GLU A 228 9.02 -0.02 2.04
CA GLU A 228 8.41 -0.37 3.31
C GLU A 228 8.74 0.72 4.34
N GLN A 229 7.73 1.12 5.12
CA GLN A 229 7.92 1.93 6.30
C GLN A 229 8.85 1.25 7.31
N LEU A 230 9.69 2.05 7.97
CA LEU A 230 10.51 1.63 9.10
C LEU A 230 10.10 2.41 10.34
N SER A 231 10.13 1.75 11.51
CA SER A 231 9.82 2.40 12.79
C SER A 231 11.00 2.30 13.76
N VAL A 232 11.25 3.36 14.50
CA VAL A 232 12.25 3.45 15.57
C VAL A 232 11.59 4.02 16.82
N THR A 233 11.64 3.28 17.91
CA THR A 233 11.10 3.70 19.21
C THR A 233 12.21 3.76 20.24
N LEU A 234 12.36 4.90 20.92
CA LEU A 234 13.31 5.09 22.03
C LEU A 234 12.55 5.19 23.34
N GLU A 235 12.83 4.29 24.29
CA GLU A 235 12.14 4.22 25.58
C GLU A 235 13.11 4.04 26.75
N ASN A 236 12.69 4.46 27.96
CA ASN A 236 13.46 4.33 29.20
C ASN A 236 14.85 4.99 29.13
N MET A 237 14.97 6.06 28.34
CA MET A 237 16.21 6.81 28.14
C MET A 237 16.83 7.30 29.46
N TRP A 238 16.00 7.76 30.41
CA TRP A 238 16.51 8.31 31.67
C TRP A 238 17.06 7.23 32.63
N SER A 239 16.42 6.05 32.69
CA SER A 239 16.89 4.93 33.52
C SER A 239 18.27 4.40 33.17
N HIS A 240 18.69 4.67 31.94
CA HIS A 240 20.01 4.31 31.44
C HIS A 240 21.14 5.16 32.03
N LEU A 241 20.76 6.29 32.59
CA LEU A 241 21.68 7.29 33.11
C LEU A 241 21.77 7.15 34.63
N ASN A 242 22.79 7.76 35.24
CA ASN A 242 22.84 7.85 36.70
C ASN A 242 21.74 8.80 37.20
N GLU A 243 20.52 8.27 37.41
CA GLU A 243 19.30 9.03 37.73
C GLU A 243 19.47 9.99 38.92
N THR A 244 20.35 9.65 39.86
CA THR A 244 20.60 10.48 41.05
C THR A 244 21.31 11.79 40.73
N ASP A 245 21.96 11.87 39.58
CA ASP A 245 22.93 12.88 39.20
C ASP A 245 22.47 13.77 38.04
N ILE A 246 21.39 13.41 37.35
CA ILE A 246 20.82 14.27 36.31
C ILE A 246 19.89 15.32 36.91
N GLU A 247 20.04 16.55 36.43
CA GLU A 247 19.12 17.66 36.69
C GLU A 247 18.04 17.71 35.62
N TRP A 248 18.42 17.68 34.34
CA TRP A 248 17.50 17.56 33.22
C TRP A 248 18.17 16.94 31.99
N MET A 249 17.34 16.38 31.11
CA MET A 249 17.67 15.90 29.78
C MET A 249 16.63 16.46 28.80
N ASN A 250 17.08 17.01 27.68
CA ASN A 250 16.20 17.46 26.61
C ASN A 250 16.55 16.76 25.30
N PHE A 251 15.52 16.38 24.55
CA PHE A 251 15.63 16.10 23.13
C PHE A 251 15.63 17.44 22.39
N GLU A 252 16.65 17.68 21.56
CA GLU A 252 16.88 18.98 20.90
C GLU A 252 16.53 18.94 19.40
N ASP A 253 17.00 17.91 18.71
CA ASP A 253 16.72 17.69 17.30
C ASP A 253 17.00 16.26 16.85
N MET A 254 16.54 15.96 15.64
CA MET A 254 16.81 14.77 14.87
C MET A 254 17.31 15.19 13.48
N GLY A 255 18.39 14.56 13.04
CA GLY A 255 18.92 14.72 11.68
C GLY A 255 19.08 13.38 10.98
N LEU A 256 19.00 13.42 9.65
CA LEU A 256 19.18 12.33 8.70
C LEU A 256 20.40 12.64 7.87
N TYR A 257 21.34 11.70 7.85
CA TYR A 257 22.65 11.85 7.26
C TYR A 257 22.94 10.66 6.36
N ILE A 258 23.67 10.90 5.27
CA ILE A 258 24.27 9.80 4.51
C ILE A 258 25.39 9.20 5.37
N GLY A 259 25.52 7.88 5.40
CA GLY A 259 26.58 7.18 6.10
C GLY A 259 27.96 7.77 5.77
N GLY A 260 28.70 8.19 6.81
CA GLY A 260 30.02 8.81 6.69
C GLY A 260 30.02 10.30 6.31
N SER A 261 28.86 10.93 6.11
CA SER A 261 28.71 12.38 5.97
C SER A 261 28.45 13.05 7.31
N SER A 262 29.03 14.23 7.53
CA SER A 262 28.68 15.13 8.64
C SER A 262 27.62 16.15 8.27
N ASP A 263 27.31 16.28 6.97
CA ASP A 263 26.31 17.24 6.50
C ASP A 263 24.93 16.56 6.46
N PRO A 264 23.89 17.17 7.06
CA PRO A 264 22.55 16.62 7.03
C PRO A 264 21.98 16.70 5.62
N ILE A 265 21.09 15.77 5.27
CA ILE A 265 20.45 15.74 3.96
C ILE A 265 19.59 17.01 3.77
N PRO A 266 19.92 17.92 2.83
CA PRO A 266 19.22 19.19 2.68
C PRO A 266 17.77 19.00 2.24
N GLY A 267 16.87 19.90 2.68
CA GLY A 267 15.49 19.97 2.18
C GLY A 267 14.48 19.03 2.84
N LEU A 268 14.91 18.13 3.73
CA LEU A 268 14.01 17.23 4.48
C LEU A 268 13.36 17.89 5.72
N TYR A 269 13.77 19.11 6.09
CA TYR A 269 13.46 19.77 7.36
C TYR A 269 12.60 21.06 7.35
N PRO A 270 11.70 21.33 6.38
CA PRO A 270 10.58 22.23 6.64
C PRO A 270 9.35 21.46 7.16
N TRP A 271 8.51 22.16 7.93
CA TRP A 271 7.36 21.65 8.70
C TRP A 271 6.39 20.77 7.89
N ALA A 272 6.15 19.54 8.38
CA ALA A 272 5.30 18.47 7.83
C ALA A 272 5.77 17.96 6.45
N ASN A 273 6.25 16.73 6.39
CA ASN A 273 6.74 16.13 5.15
C ASN A 273 6.34 14.65 5.10
N SER A 274 5.90 14.19 3.92
CA SER A 274 5.62 12.80 3.55
C SER A 274 6.80 11.82 3.69
N THR A 275 7.93 12.23 4.30
CA THR A 275 9.14 11.40 4.46
C THR A 275 9.25 10.77 5.84
N TYR A 276 8.72 11.43 6.90
CA TYR A 276 8.77 10.88 8.25
C TYR A 276 7.71 11.48 9.17
N SER A 277 7.37 10.75 10.23
CA SER A 277 6.60 11.23 11.38
C SER A 277 7.44 11.07 12.64
N LEU A 278 7.62 12.17 13.38
CA LEU A 278 8.34 12.16 14.65
C LEU A 278 7.38 12.57 15.76
N THR A 279 7.28 11.76 16.81
CA THR A 279 6.45 12.06 17.97
C THR A 279 7.23 11.91 19.27
N LEU A 280 6.85 12.70 20.26
CA LEU A 280 7.29 12.55 21.65
C LEU A 280 6.05 12.39 22.52
N ASN A 281 5.93 11.25 23.19
CA ASN A 281 4.75 10.87 23.97
C ASN A 281 3.46 10.94 23.13
N GLY A 282 3.53 10.45 21.89
CA GLY A 282 2.43 10.47 20.92
C GLY A 282 2.06 11.85 20.35
N ASN A 283 2.75 12.92 20.77
CA ASN A 283 2.51 14.25 20.24
C ASN A 283 3.49 14.54 19.10
N PRO A 284 3.03 14.98 17.91
CA PRO A 284 3.90 15.33 16.80
C PRO A 284 4.96 16.38 17.18
N ARG A 285 6.19 16.18 16.70
CA ARG A 285 7.34 17.04 16.93
C ARG A 285 8.03 17.41 15.63
N ARG A 286 8.65 18.59 15.63
CA ARG A 286 9.53 19.00 14.53
C ARG A 286 10.87 18.34 14.77
N ALA A 287 11.50 17.88 13.69
CA ALA A 287 12.84 17.31 13.78
C ALA A 287 13.89 18.32 14.22
N THR A 288 13.76 19.63 13.91
CA THR A 288 14.80 20.62 14.26
C THR A 288 14.23 21.81 15.02
N GLY A 289 15.09 22.42 15.85
CA GLY A 289 14.78 23.65 16.59
C GLY A 289 13.73 23.48 17.67
N VAL A 290 13.66 22.29 18.31
CA VAL A 290 12.68 21.98 19.36
C VAL A 290 13.41 21.37 20.56
N SER A 291 13.56 22.15 21.62
CA SER A 291 13.99 21.60 22.92
C SER A 291 12.77 21.08 23.68
N SER A 292 12.74 19.78 23.96
CA SER A 292 11.68 19.14 24.76
C SER A 292 12.28 18.32 25.89
N ALA A 293 11.79 18.54 27.10
CA ALA A 293 12.18 17.74 28.26
C ALA A 293 11.83 16.27 28.04
N VAL A 294 12.79 15.40 28.35
CA VAL A 294 12.68 13.95 28.29
C VAL A 294 12.86 13.40 29.70
N ASP A 295 11.98 12.47 30.05
CA ASP A 295 12.04 11.75 31.31
C ASP A 295 11.99 10.23 31.12
N ASN A 296 11.88 9.47 32.21
CA ASN A 296 11.91 8.01 32.15
C ASN A 296 10.64 7.42 31.53
N SER A 297 9.54 8.16 31.59
CA SER A 297 8.27 7.79 30.94
C SER A 297 8.19 8.28 29.50
N SER A 298 9.20 9.00 29.03
CA SER A 298 9.17 9.60 27.71
C SER A 298 9.50 8.57 26.62
N VAL A 299 8.69 8.58 25.58
CA VAL A 299 8.80 7.72 24.41
C VAL A 299 8.95 8.60 23.18
N ILE A 300 10.06 8.44 22.46
CA ILE A 300 10.27 9.06 21.15
C ILE A 300 9.99 8.01 20.08
N THR A 301 9.08 8.29 19.16
CA THR A 301 8.76 7.39 18.05
C THR A 301 9.01 8.11 16.73
N LEU A 302 9.79 7.48 15.87
CA LEU A 302 10.08 7.92 14.52
C LEU A 302 9.57 6.87 13.54
N GLU A 303 8.69 7.28 12.64
CA GLU A 303 8.29 6.52 11.47
C GLU A 303 8.96 7.14 10.24
N LEU A 304 9.61 6.31 9.44
CA LEU A 304 10.26 6.69 8.20
C LEU A 304 9.45 6.12 7.03
N TYR A 305 8.90 7.00 6.19
CA TYR A 305 8.03 6.61 5.08
C TYR A 305 8.82 6.45 3.77
N PRO A 306 8.59 5.36 3.03
CA PRO A 306 9.32 5.08 1.79
C PRO A 306 8.87 5.98 0.62
N PRO A 307 9.73 6.17 -0.41
CA PRO A 307 11.10 5.65 -0.50
C PRO A 307 12.08 6.47 0.33
N LEU A 308 12.90 5.82 1.14
CA LEU A 308 13.90 6.54 1.94
C LEU A 308 15.02 7.13 1.05
N PRO A 309 15.63 8.27 1.44
CA PRO A 309 16.70 8.89 0.67
C PRO A 309 17.83 7.91 0.36
N PHE A 310 18.29 7.87 -0.88
CA PHE A 310 19.39 7.00 -1.34
C PHE A 310 19.15 5.49 -1.19
N SER A 311 17.94 5.06 -0.83
CA SER A 311 17.59 3.63 -0.66
C SER A 311 17.82 2.78 -1.93
N LYS A 312 17.88 3.40 -3.11
CA LYS A 312 18.26 2.77 -4.38
C LYS A 312 19.75 2.43 -4.48
N ASP A 313 20.60 3.16 -3.77
CA ASP A 313 22.05 3.01 -3.80
C ASP A 313 22.49 2.09 -2.67
N ILE A 314 22.58 0.79 -2.97
CA ILE A 314 22.86 -0.29 -2.00
C ILE A 314 24.19 -0.17 -1.26
N THR A 315 25.08 0.70 -1.73
CA THR A 315 26.39 1.00 -1.13
C THR A 315 26.35 2.19 -0.18
N THR A 316 25.17 2.77 0.01
CA THR A 316 24.94 3.89 0.93
C THR A 316 24.14 3.40 2.13
N ASP A 317 24.26 4.14 3.22
CA ASP A 317 23.54 3.90 4.46
C ASP A 317 22.89 5.21 4.93
N LEU A 318 21.86 5.10 5.76
CA LEU A 318 21.19 6.23 6.38
C LEU A 318 21.44 6.25 7.89
N ASN A 319 21.96 7.35 8.40
CA ASN A 319 22.07 7.60 9.84
C ASN A 319 20.95 8.51 10.29
N VAL A 320 20.21 8.09 11.31
CA VAL A 320 19.27 8.92 12.06
C VAL A 320 19.95 9.32 13.36
N ASN A 321 20.31 10.59 13.50
CA ASN A 321 20.98 11.10 14.68
C ASN A 321 19.93 11.79 15.55
N PHE A 322 19.77 11.33 16.77
CA PHE A 322 18.96 11.96 17.81
C PHE A 322 19.90 12.73 18.73
N ASN A 323 19.71 14.04 18.82
CA ASN A 323 20.54 14.93 19.60
C ASN A 323 19.89 15.23 20.95
N PHE A 324 20.66 15.02 22.01
CA PHE A 324 20.23 15.24 23.38
C PHE A 324 21.16 16.19 24.11
N SER A 325 20.59 17.11 24.87
CA SER A 325 21.32 17.96 25.79
C SER A 325 21.07 17.52 27.22
N TYR A 326 22.11 17.65 28.04
CA TYR A 326 22.10 17.18 29.42
C TYR A 326 22.61 18.26 30.36
N LYS A 327 22.00 18.32 31.54
CA LYS A 327 22.53 19.01 32.70
C LYS A 327 22.62 18.06 33.87
N PHE A 328 23.80 18.01 34.45
CA PHE A 328 24.10 17.20 35.62
C PHE A 328 24.18 18.08 36.86
N LYS A 329 23.83 17.48 37.99
CA LYS A 329 24.02 18.07 39.31
C LYS A 329 25.52 18.20 39.57
N ASP A 330 25.89 19.21 40.34
CA ASP A 330 27.26 19.38 40.80
C ASP A 330 27.59 18.25 41.78
N SER A 331 28.24 17.21 41.27
CA SER A 331 28.54 15.98 41.98
C SER A 331 29.97 15.54 41.63
N ASN A 332 30.67 14.93 42.59
CA ASN A 332 32.03 14.42 42.35
C ASN A 332 32.00 13.03 41.65
N VAL A 333 30.98 12.74 40.85
CA VAL A 333 30.85 11.47 40.13
C VAL A 333 30.93 11.70 38.62
N THR A 334 31.45 10.71 37.90
CA THR A 334 31.40 10.69 36.45
C THR A 334 29.94 10.66 36.01
N HIS A 335 29.58 11.58 35.11
CA HIS A 335 28.22 11.68 34.60
C HIS A 335 28.04 10.76 33.40
N GLN A 336 26.83 10.22 33.23
CA GLN A 336 26.50 9.34 32.11
C GLN A 336 25.48 10.00 31.20
N TYR A 337 25.66 9.84 29.89
CA TYR A 337 24.77 10.33 28.85
C TYR A 337 24.53 9.26 27.78
N LEU A 338 23.45 9.39 27.00
CA LEU A 338 23.22 8.49 25.86
C LEU A 338 24.21 8.80 24.75
N SER A 339 24.87 7.76 24.25
CA SER A 339 25.82 7.87 23.14
C SER A 339 25.87 6.57 22.35
N GLY A 340 26.51 6.60 21.20
CA GLY A 340 26.80 5.43 20.39
C GLY A 340 25.80 5.21 19.26
N MET A 341 25.84 4.00 18.70
CA MET A 341 25.15 3.67 17.46
C MET A 341 24.42 2.34 17.57
N HIS A 342 23.12 2.35 17.30
CA HIS A 342 22.30 1.17 17.13
C HIS A 342 22.21 0.77 15.66
N GLN A 343 22.35 -0.53 15.38
CA GLN A 343 22.31 -1.07 14.02
C GLN A 343 20.90 -1.55 13.71
N TYR A 344 20.24 -0.96 12.72
CA TYR A 344 18.95 -1.42 12.21
C TYR A 344 19.16 -2.59 11.23
N ASP A 345 19.38 -3.80 11.75
CA ASP A 345 19.71 -4.98 10.94
C ASP A 345 18.97 -6.24 11.40
N TYR A 346 19.05 -7.33 10.62
CA TYR A 346 18.36 -8.61 10.86
C TYR A 346 18.79 -9.37 12.13
N THR A 347 19.63 -8.81 12.98
CA THR A 347 20.01 -9.44 14.25
C THR A 347 18.90 -9.24 15.30
N ALA A 348 19.21 -9.42 16.59
CA ALA A 348 18.26 -9.14 17.67
C ALA A 348 17.97 -7.64 17.87
N ASN A 349 18.49 -6.78 16.98
CA ASN A 349 18.36 -5.33 17.07
C ASN A 349 17.01 -4.82 16.53
N VAL A 350 16.39 -5.53 15.59
CA VAL A 350 15.08 -5.15 15.03
C VAL A 350 14.10 -6.31 15.12
N THR A 351 12.84 -5.98 15.32
CA THR A 351 11.72 -6.90 15.11
C THR A 351 11.56 -7.08 13.61
N GLN A 352 11.73 -8.32 13.14
CA GLN A 352 11.55 -8.65 11.73
C GLN A 352 10.08 -8.46 11.31
N PRO A 353 9.81 -8.17 10.03
CA PRO A 353 8.45 -8.07 9.50
C PRO A 353 7.58 -9.27 9.87
N ASP A 354 6.51 -9.02 10.63
CA ASP A 354 5.54 -10.05 10.97
C ASP A 354 4.60 -10.34 9.80
N LEU A 355 4.16 -11.59 9.69
CA LEU A 355 3.21 -12.04 8.67
C LEU A 355 1.84 -12.28 9.28
N VAL A 356 1.01 -11.24 9.27
CA VAL A 356 -0.35 -11.25 9.85
C VAL A 356 -1.30 -12.01 8.93
N ASP A 357 -2.10 -12.92 9.49
CA ASP A 357 -3.11 -13.67 8.74
C ASP A 357 -4.21 -12.76 8.19
N GLY A 358 -4.56 -12.99 6.92
CA GLY A 358 -5.66 -12.31 6.28
C GLY A 358 -6.45 -13.19 5.31
N VAL A 359 -7.60 -12.68 4.90
CA VAL A 359 -8.51 -13.29 3.93
C VAL A 359 -8.87 -12.26 2.88
N MET A 360 -8.46 -12.50 1.63
CA MET A 360 -8.87 -11.71 0.47
C MET A 360 -10.12 -12.34 -0.15
N GLU A 361 -11.17 -11.54 -0.32
CA GLU A 361 -12.41 -11.95 -0.98
C GLU A 361 -12.69 -11.06 -2.19
N VAL A 362 -13.12 -11.69 -3.28
CA VAL A 362 -13.45 -11.03 -4.55
C VAL A 362 -14.79 -11.57 -5.03
N ALA A 363 -15.76 -10.68 -5.20
CA ALA A 363 -17.05 -10.96 -5.83
C ALA A 363 -17.25 -10.08 -7.06
N ILE A 364 -17.74 -10.65 -8.18
CA ILE A 364 -17.89 -9.98 -9.48
C ILE A 364 -19.26 -10.34 -10.11
N TRP A 365 -19.98 -9.38 -10.69
CA TRP A 365 -21.25 -9.61 -11.41
C TRP A 365 -21.58 -8.55 -12.47
#